data_AF-A0AB39Q7T8-F1
#
_entry.id   AF-A0AB39Q7T8-F1
#
_cell.length_a   1.000
_cell.length_b   1.000
_cell.length_c   1.000
_cell.angle_alpha   90.00
_cell.angle_beta   90.00
_cell.angle_gamma   90.00
#
_symmetry.space_group_name_H-M   'P 1'
#
loop_
_entity.id
_entity.type
_entity.pdbx_description
1 polymer ?
#
loop_
_entity_poly.entity_id
_entity_poly.type
_entity_poly.pdbx_seq_one_letter_code
_entity_poly.pdbx_strand_id
1 'polypeptide(L)'
;MSSKNDSPEQGDAPSKSEQTRALILETAMRLFQERGYDKTTMRAIAQEAGVSVGNAYYYFEGKEHLVQGFYDRLAAEHRAAIRDVLATETDLEARLAGVLKVWLDIATPYHEFAVQFFKNAADPASPLSPFSAESEHARVEAINIHRQVLAGATKTKVPEELRDVLPEMMWLAQMGLVLYWVYDRTEGRERSYRLAERGARLTARGVSLARFRVLRPLVREVHDLFTDFLPGMTNAVPDPAKEKKGKTGKAEG
;
A
#
# COMPACT_ATOMS: atom_id res chain seq x y z
N MET A 1 41.38 -26.61 17.31
CA MET A 1 42.13 -25.69 16.42
C MET A 1 42.19 -26.38 15.06
N SER A 2 41.59 -25.92 13.98
CA SER A 2 41.14 -24.58 13.63
C SER A 2 39.91 -24.62 12.71
N SER A 3 38.98 -23.71 13.00
CA SER A 3 38.23 -22.84 12.10
C SER A 3 37.53 -23.43 10.87
N LYS A 4 36.23 -23.73 11.04
CA LYS A 4 35.21 -23.47 10.01
C LYS A 4 35.20 -21.97 9.72
N ASN A 5 35.51 -21.63 8.47
CA ASN A 5 35.37 -20.29 7.92
C ASN A 5 33.93 -20.16 7.43
N ASP A 6 33.00 -19.86 8.33
CA ASP A 6 31.64 -19.42 7.95
C ASP A 6 31.74 -17.95 7.53
N SER A 7 32.00 -17.75 6.23
CA SER A 7 31.85 -16.44 5.60
C SER A 7 30.37 -16.05 5.58
N PRO A 8 30.02 -14.79 5.85
CA PRO A 8 28.64 -14.33 5.91
C PRO A 8 27.97 -14.37 4.53
N GLU A 9 26.71 -14.80 4.49
CA GLU A 9 25.83 -14.84 3.32
C GLU A 9 25.87 -13.51 2.54
N GLN A 10 26.46 -13.56 1.33
CA GLN A 10 26.35 -12.49 0.34
C GLN A 10 24.92 -12.52 -0.21
N GLY A 11 24.17 -11.44 0.02
CA GLY A 11 22.89 -11.22 -0.65
C GLY A 11 23.10 -11.22 -2.17
N ASP A 12 22.43 -12.15 -2.84
CA ASP A 12 22.64 -12.47 -4.26
C ASP A 12 22.43 -11.22 -5.14
N ALA A 13 23.35 -10.95 -6.07
CA ALA A 13 23.21 -9.84 -7.01
C ALA A 13 21.99 -10.09 -7.91
N PRO A 14 21.21 -9.05 -8.28
CA PRO A 14 20.01 -9.24 -9.09
C PRO A 14 20.36 -9.94 -10.40
N SER A 15 19.60 -10.97 -10.74
CA SER A 15 19.78 -11.72 -11.97
C SER A 15 19.65 -10.81 -13.18
N LYS A 16 20.26 -11.20 -14.31
CA LYS A 16 20.12 -10.48 -15.59
C LYS A 16 18.64 -10.29 -15.99
N SER A 17 17.78 -11.24 -15.61
CA SER A 17 16.35 -11.18 -15.82
C SER A 17 15.70 -10.04 -15.03
N GLU A 18 16.00 -9.97 -13.71
CA GLU A 18 15.49 -8.92 -12.83
C GLU A 18 15.99 -7.53 -13.23
N GLN A 19 17.25 -7.41 -13.63
CA GLN A 19 17.82 -6.16 -14.16
C GLN A 19 17.08 -5.70 -15.41
N THR A 20 16.76 -6.63 -16.33
CA THR A 20 16.02 -6.29 -17.55
C THR A 20 14.58 -5.89 -17.24
N ARG A 21 13.92 -6.60 -16.32
CA ARG A 21 12.56 -6.24 -15.85
C ARG A 21 12.54 -4.84 -15.23
N ALA A 22 13.51 -4.53 -14.37
CA ALA A 22 13.64 -3.22 -13.73
C ALA A 22 13.89 -2.10 -14.77
N LEU A 23 14.78 -2.34 -15.74
CA LEU A 23 15.06 -1.39 -16.82
C LEU A 23 13.80 -1.04 -17.63
N ILE A 24 13.00 -2.05 -17.98
CA ILE A 24 11.76 -1.83 -18.74
C ILE A 24 10.77 -1.00 -17.90
N LEU A 25 10.62 -1.32 -16.61
CA LEU A 25 9.72 -0.61 -15.70
C LEU A 25 10.14 0.86 -15.53
N GLU A 26 11.43 1.12 -15.30
CA GLU A 26 11.98 2.48 -15.15
C GLU A 26 11.80 3.30 -16.43
N THR A 27 12.07 2.69 -17.57
CA THR A 27 11.86 3.32 -18.88
C THR A 27 10.38 3.65 -19.10
N ALA A 28 9.48 2.73 -18.75
CA ALA A 28 8.05 2.95 -18.86
C ALA A 28 7.56 4.10 -17.98
N MET A 29 7.96 4.13 -16.71
CA MET A 29 7.57 5.19 -15.77
C MET A 29 8.06 6.57 -16.24
N ARG A 30 9.31 6.65 -16.70
CA ARG A 30 9.85 7.90 -17.28
C ARG A 30 9.04 8.34 -18.50
N LEU A 31 8.77 7.42 -19.44
CA LEU A 31 7.95 7.74 -20.61
C LEU A 31 6.51 8.13 -20.25
N PHE A 32 5.92 7.51 -19.22
CA PHE A 32 4.60 7.90 -18.73
C PHE A 32 4.60 9.30 -18.13
N GLN A 33 5.65 9.70 -17.43
CA GLN A 33 5.80 11.06 -16.91
C GLN A 33 5.98 12.09 -18.05
N GLU A 34 6.85 11.79 -19.02
CA GLU A 34 7.18 12.70 -20.13
C GLU A 34 6.06 12.83 -21.16
N ARG A 35 5.38 11.73 -21.51
CA ARG A 35 4.43 11.67 -22.64
C ARG A 35 2.99 11.42 -22.21
N GLY A 36 2.76 11.03 -20.96
CA GLY A 36 1.48 10.55 -20.46
C GLY A 36 1.27 9.05 -20.74
N TYR A 37 0.48 8.40 -19.88
CA TYR A 37 0.14 6.97 -19.99
C TYR A 37 -0.53 6.60 -21.32
N ASP A 38 -1.52 7.40 -21.75
CA ASP A 38 -2.35 7.07 -22.92
C ASP A 38 -1.52 7.07 -24.22
N LYS A 39 -0.61 8.04 -24.36
CA LYS A 39 0.21 8.23 -25.57
C LYS A 39 1.43 7.32 -25.63
N THR A 40 1.79 6.67 -24.52
CA THR A 40 2.92 5.74 -24.47
C THR A 40 2.49 4.36 -24.94
N THR A 41 3.36 3.66 -25.67
CA THR A 41 3.10 2.30 -26.19
C THR A 41 4.19 1.33 -25.75
N MET A 42 3.86 0.03 -25.65
CA MET A 42 4.84 -1.01 -25.34
C MET A 42 6.03 -1.02 -26.32
N ARG A 43 5.77 -0.69 -27.60
CA ARG A 43 6.82 -0.57 -28.63
C ARG A 43 7.78 0.58 -28.33
N ALA A 44 7.26 1.75 -27.96
CA ALA A 44 8.08 2.90 -27.61
C ALA A 44 8.94 2.61 -26.36
N ILE A 45 8.37 1.92 -25.36
CA ILE A 45 9.08 1.50 -24.16
C ILE A 45 10.21 0.53 -24.51
N ALA A 46 9.94 -0.51 -25.31
CA ALA A 46 10.94 -1.48 -25.72
C ALA A 46 12.11 -0.83 -26.48
N GLN A 47 11.78 0.06 -27.43
CA GLN A 47 12.77 0.80 -28.20
C GLN A 47 13.67 1.67 -27.30
N GLU A 48 13.06 2.42 -26.39
CA GLU A 48 13.77 3.30 -25.46
C GLU A 48 14.62 2.52 -24.44
N ALA A 49 14.14 1.36 -24.00
CA ALA A 49 14.85 0.47 -23.07
C ALA A 49 15.95 -0.36 -23.78
N GLY A 50 16.08 -0.27 -25.10
CA GLY A 50 17.06 -1.03 -25.87
C GLY A 50 16.80 -2.55 -25.89
N VAL A 51 15.54 -2.97 -25.73
CA VAL A 51 15.13 -4.38 -25.77
C VAL A 51 14.21 -4.66 -26.96
N SER A 52 14.08 -5.93 -27.36
CA SER A 52 13.09 -6.29 -28.37
C SER A 52 11.66 -6.14 -27.82
N VAL A 53 10.70 -5.85 -28.69
CA VAL A 53 9.29 -5.76 -28.30
C VAL A 53 8.79 -7.07 -27.69
N GLY A 54 9.20 -8.22 -28.24
CA GLY A 54 8.88 -9.54 -27.68
C GLY A 54 9.46 -9.74 -26.27
N ASN A 55 10.68 -9.25 -26.01
CA ASN A 55 11.27 -9.30 -24.69
C ASN A 55 10.52 -8.37 -23.70
N ALA A 56 10.06 -7.20 -24.14
CA ALA A 56 9.23 -6.34 -23.29
C ALA A 56 7.90 -7.02 -22.91
N TYR A 57 7.21 -7.64 -23.87
CA TYR A 57 5.98 -8.39 -23.62
C TYR A 57 6.19 -9.64 -22.77
N TYR A 58 7.36 -10.27 -22.83
CA TYR A 58 7.72 -11.38 -21.96
C TYR A 58 7.72 -10.99 -20.47
N TYR A 59 8.16 -9.77 -20.14
CA TYR A 59 8.16 -9.29 -18.75
C TYR A 59 6.85 -8.62 -18.33
N PHE A 60 6.18 -7.94 -19.27
CA PHE A 60 4.95 -7.19 -19.01
C PHE A 60 3.98 -7.36 -20.18
N GLU A 61 2.87 -8.05 -19.95
CA GLU A 61 1.89 -8.36 -21.01
C GLU A 61 1.15 -7.13 -21.55
N GLY A 62 1.31 -5.97 -20.91
CA GLY A 62 0.70 -4.71 -21.32
C GLY A 62 1.14 -3.54 -20.45
N LYS A 63 0.59 -2.36 -20.75
CA LYS A 63 0.86 -1.14 -19.97
C LYS A 63 0.28 -1.21 -18.57
N GLU A 64 -0.82 -1.95 -18.43
CA GLU A 64 -1.51 -2.20 -17.18
C GLU A 64 -0.58 -2.96 -16.21
N HIS A 65 0.10 -4.00 -16.70
CA HIS A 65 1.09 -4.76 -15.91
C HIS A 65 2.31 -3.92 -15.50
N LEU A 66 2.68 -2.89 -16.29
CA LEU A 66 3.72 -1.95 -15.90
C LEU A 66 3.25 -1.05 -14.74
N VAL A 67 1.98 -0.65 -14.71
CA VAL A 67 1.43 0.10 -13.58
C VAL A 67 1.39 -0.79 -12.33
N GLN A 68 1.02 -2.05 -12.46
CA GLN A 68 1.07 -2.98 -11.32
C GLN A 68 2.49 -3.15 -10.79
N GLY A 69 3.47 -3.33 -11.69
CA GLY A 69 4.88 -3.34 -11.30
C GLY A 69 5.35 -2.05 -10.62
N PHE A 70 4.79 -0.90 -10.99
CA PHE A 70 5.04 0.38 -10.31
C PHE A 70 4.44 0.42 -8.90
N TYR A 71 3.19 -0.03 -8.72
CA TYR A 71 2.58 -0.11 -7.40
C TYR A 71 3.33 -1.05 -6.46
N ASP A 72 3.75 -2.22 -6.96
CA ASP A 72 4.57 -3.17 -6.20
C ASP A 72 5.91 -2.56 -5.77
N ARG A 73 6.57 -1.87 -6.71
CA ARG A 73 7.82 -1.15 -6.42
C ARG A 73 7.61 -0.08 -5.34
N LEU A 74 6.58 0.74 -5.47
CA LEU A 74 6.28 1.81 -4.52
C LEU A 74 5.96 1.24 -3.12
N ALA A 75 5.19 0.15 -3.05
CA ALA A 75 4.91 -0.54 -1.80
C ALA A 75 6.18 -1.12 -1.16
N ALA A 76 7.07 -1.72 -1.96
CA ALA A 76 8.34 -2.26 -1.48
C ALA A 76 9.31 -1.17 -0.99
N GLU A 77 9.44 -0.06 -1.72
CA GLU A 77 10.23 1.11 -1.33
C GLU A 77 9.69 1.71 -0.02
N HIS A 78 8.37 1.87 0.09
CA HIS A 78 7.72 2.36 1.31
C HIS A 78 7.97 1.45 2.50
N ARG A 79 7.78 0.14 2.34
CA ARG A 79 8.07 -0.88 3.36
C ARG A 79 9.52 -0.85 3.83
N ALA A 80 10.47 -0.62 2.92
CA ALA A 80 11.89 -0.55 3.26
C ALA A 80 12.24 0.72 4.06
N ALA A 81 11.68 1.87 3.66
CA ALA A 81 11.99 3.17 4.24
C ALA A 81 11.34 3.41 5.62
N ILE A 82 10.21 2.75 5.91
CA ILE A 82 9.51 2.88 7.20
C ILE A 82 10.11 2.03 8.33
N ARG A 83 11.12 1.18 8.05
CA ARG A 83 11.73 0.28 9.05
C ARG A 83 12.21 1.03 10.28
N ASP A 84 12.92 2.14 10.10
CA ASP A 84 13.48 2.91 11.22
C ASP A 84 12.37 3.56 12.05
N VAL A 85 11.37 4.16 11.38
CA VAL A 85 10.18 4.72 12.04
C VAL A 85 9.47 3.67 12.90
N LEU A 86 9.26 2.47 12.36
CA LEU A 86 8.61 1.39 13.09
C LEU A 86 9.49 0.74 14.17
N ALA A 87 10.81 0.92 14.12
CA ALA A 87 11.71 0.44 15.16
C ALA A 87 11.80 1.41 16.34
N THR A 88 11.72 2.72 16.10
CA THR A 88 11.90 3.74 17.14
C THR A 88 10.60 4.16 17.82
N GLU A 89 9.52 4.32 17.06
CA GLU A 89 8.27 4.89 17.58
C GLU A 89 7.39 3.82 18.22
N THR A 90 6.84 4.08 19.40
CA THR A 90 5.92 3.15 20.10
C THR A 90 4.52 3.71 20.30
N ASP A 91 4.34 5.01 20.03
CA ASP A 91 3.05 5.69 20.05
C ASP A 91 2.34 5.55 18.69
N LEU A 92 1.01 5.33 18.71
CA LEU A 92 0.26 5.09 17.48
C LEU A 92 0.23 6.32 16.56
N GLU A 93 0.06 7.53 17.11
CA GLU A 93 0.04 8.77 16.33
C GLU A 93 1.40 8.97 15.66
N ALA A 94 2.49 8.83 16.42
CA ALA A 94 3.85 9.00 15.90
C ALA A 94 4.21 7.96 14.81
N ARG A 95 3.88 6.68 15.03
CA ARG A 95 4.11 5.62 14.04
C ARG A 95 3.36 5.90 12.74
N LEU A 96 2.06 6.21 12.83
CA LEU A 96 1.22 6.46 11.65
C LEU A 96 1.66 7.73 10.91
N ALA A 97 1.93 8.82 11.63
CA ALA A 97 2.41 10.06 11.04
C ALA A 97 3.74 9.86 10.31
N GLY A 98 4.69 9.15 10.93
CA GLY A 98 5.97 8.83 10.32
C GLY A 98 5.83 7.98 9.06
N VAL A 99 5.00 6.93 9.09
CA VAL A 99 4.71 6.08 7.92
C VAL A 99 4.11 6.87 6.76
N LEU A 100 3.11 7.73 7.03
CA LEU A 100 2.46 8.54 6.00
C LEU A 100 3.41 9.62 5.45
N LYS A 101 4.28 10.18 6.28
CA LYS A 101 5.31 11.12 5.84
C LYS A 101 6.31 10.46 4.90
N VAL A 102 6.84 9.29 5.28
CA VAL A 102 7.77 8.54 4.42
C VAL A 102 7.11 8.15 3.11
N TRP A 103 5.82 7.83 3.10
CA TRP A 103 5.08 7.60 1.87
C TRP A 103 5.10 8.85 0.96
N LEU A 104 4.84 10.03 1.51
CA LEU A 104 4.89 11.31 0.76
C LEU A 104 6.30 11.59 0.23
N ASP A 105 7.34 11.32 1.02
CA ASP A 105 8.74 11.51 0.63
C ASP A 105 9.06 10.66 -0.62
N ILE A 106 8.67 9.37 -0.61
CA ILE A 106 8.88 8.44 -1.72
C ILE A 106 8.00 8.77 -2.93
N ALA A 107 6.77 9.23 -2.70
CA ALA A 107 5.83 9.56 -3.78
C ALA A 107 6.22 10.88 -4.50
N THR A 108 7.00 11.75 -3.86
CA THR A 108 7.33 13.10 -4.35
C THR A 108 7.86 13.13 -5.80
N PRO A 109 8.82 12.28 -6.22
CA PRO A 109 9.31 12.26 -7.60
C PRO A 109 8.23 11.89 -8.63
N TYR A 110 7.18 11.18 -8.20
CA TYR A 110 6.12 10.66 -9.07
C TYR A 110 4.89 11.57 -9.14
N HIS A 111 4.93 12.77 -8.54
CA HIS A 111 3.77 13.65 -8.47
C HIS A 111 3.20 14.03 -9.84
N GLU A 112 4.04 14.45 -10.79
CA GLU A 112 3.58 14.83 -12.12
C GLU A 112 2.94 13.65 -12.86
N PHE A 113 3.51 12.46 -12.71
CA PHE A 113 2.94 11.23 -13.24
C PHE A 113 1.57 10.96 -12.59
N ALA A 114 1.48 11.01 -11.26
CA ALA A 114 0.24 10.76 -10.54
C ALA A 114 -0.89 11.73 -10.95
N VAL A 115 -0.60 13.01 -11.17
CA VAL A 115 -1.58 14.00 -11.66
C VAL A 115 -2.13 13.61 -13.04
N GLN A 116 -1.25 13.23 -13.96
CA GLN A 116 -1.66 12.84 -15.32
C GLN A 116 -2.37 11.49 -15.35
N PHE A 117 -1.96 10.58 -14.46
CA PHE A 117 -2.43 9.21 -14.39
C PHE A 117 -3.72 9.05 -13.59
N PHE A 118 -4.03 9.97 -12.68
CA PHE A 118 -5.21 9.90 -11.80
C PHE A 118 -6.50 9.60 -12.57
N LYS A 119 -6.74 10.26 -13.71
CA LYS A 119 -7.92 10.00 -14.55
C LYS A 119 -8.09 8.54 -15.02
N ASN A 120 -6.99 7.79 -15.14
CA ASN A 120 -6.98 6.41 -15.60
C ASN A 120 -7.13 5.41 -14.44
N ALA A 121 -6.66 5.79 -13.24
CA ALA A 121 -6.73 4.98 -12.02
C ALA A 121 -7.96 5.30 -11.15
N ALA A 122 -8.63 6.44 -11.36
CA ALA A 122 -9.76 6.87 -10.55
C ALA A 122 -11.06 6.11 -10.83
N ASP A 123 -11.15 5.43 -11.97
CA ASP A 123 -12.28 4.55 -12.28
C ASP A 123 -12.14 3.24 -11.47
N PRO A 124 -13.04 2.94 -10.51
CA PRO A 124 -12.96 1.73 -9.70
C PRO A 124 -13.07 0.43 -10.51
N ALA A 125 -13.64 0.48 -11.72
CA ALA A 125 -13.74 -0.68 -12.62
C ALA A 125 -12.49 -0.88 -13.48
N SER A 126 -11.56 0.08 -13.48
CA SER A 126 -10.30 -0.01 -14.22
C SER A 126 -9.32 -0.97 -13.53
N PRO A 127 -8.58 -1.80 -14.28
CA PRO A 127 -7.49 -2.62 -13.72
C PRO A 127 -6.31 -1.77 -13.21
N LEU A 128 -6.34 -0.46 -13.44
CA LEU A 128 -5.35 0.50 -12.95
C LEU A 128 -5.72 1.08 -11.58
N SER A 129 -6.96 0.85 -11.14
CA SER A 129 -7.43 1.30 -9.85
C SER A 129 -6.67 0.59 -8.72
N PRO A 130 -6.25 1.31 -7.66
CA PRO A 130 -5.69 0.68 -6.46
C PRO A 130 -6.66 -0.31 -5.79
N PHE A 131 -7.95 -0.19 -6.07
CA PHE A 131 -9.03 -1.05 -5.56
C PHE A 131 -9.30 -2.27 -6.46
N SER A 132 -8.70 -2.36 -7.64
CA SER A 132 -8.93 -3.46 -8.58
C SER A 132 -8.36 -4.80 -8.08
N ALA A 133 -8.78 -5.90 -8.69
CA ALA A 133 -8.24 -7.23 -8.40
C ALA A 133 -6.75 -7.33 -8.79
N GLU A 134 -6.36 -6.68 -9.89
CA GLU A 134 -4.98 -6.63 -10.39
C GLU A 134 -4.04 -5.95 -9.40
N SER A 135 -4.52 -4.95 -8.67
CA SER A 135 -3.76 -4.23 -7.64
C SER A 135 -3.73 -4.91 -6.27
N GLU A 136 -4.26 -6.14 -6.16
CA GLU A 136 -4.36 -6.86 -4.88
C GLU A 136 -3.01 -7.02 -4.17
N HIS A 137 -1.96 -7.39 -4.90
CA HIS A 137 -0.65 -7.62 -4.29
C HIS A 137 -0.11 -6.36 -3.61
N ALA A 138 -0.04 -5.24 -4.34
CA ALA A 138 0.38 -3.94 -3.79
C ALA A 138 -0.53 -3.46 -2.64
N ARG A 139 -1.85 -3.67 -2.77
CA ARG A 139 -2.81 -3.29 -1.72
C ARG A 139 -2.59 -4.10 -0.44
N VAL A 140 -2.40 -5.41 -0.53
CA VAL A 140 -2.12 -6.27 0.62
C VAL A 140 -0.81 -5.87 1.30
N GLU A 141 0.25 -5.60 0.53
CA GLU A 141 1.52 -5.11 1.08
C GLU A 141 1.37 -3.76 1.79
N ALA A 142 0.62 -2.82 1.21
CA ALA A 142 0.33 -1.53 1.83
C ALA A 142 -0.51 -1.66 3.12
N ILE A 143 -1.53 -2.53 3.13
CA ILE A 143 -2.34 -2.82 4.33
C ILE A 143 -1.48 -3.48 5.41
N ASN A 144 -0.53 -4.35 5.04
CA ASN A 144 0.40 -4.99 5.97
C ASN A 144 1.29 -3.97 6.71
N ILE A 145 1.65 -2.85 6.08
CA ILE A 145 2.34 -1.75 6.77
C ILE A 145 1.47 -1.19 7.91
N HIS A 146 0.18 -0.95 7.65
CA HIS A 146 -0.75 -0.47 8.69
C HIS A 146 -0.98 -1.49 9.81
N ARG A 147 -0.98 -2.79 9.48
CA ARG A 147 -1.01 -3.87 10.47
C ARG A 147 0.23 -3.80 11.38
N GLN A 148 1.42 -3.55 10.84
CA GLN A 148 2.66 -3.36 11.63
C GLN A 148 2.65 -2.07 12.45
N VAL A 149 2.04 -1.00 11.95
CA VAL A 149 1.82 0.24 12.72
C VAL A 149 1.03 -0.06 13.99
N LEU A 150 -0.12 -0.74 13.86
CA LEU A 150 -0.97 -1.12 15.00
C LEU A 150 -0.29 -2.12 15.94
N ALA A 151 0.37 -3.15 15.41
CA ALA A 151 1.01 -4.20 16.22
C ALA A 151 2.13 -3.66 17.12
N GLY A 152 2.89 -2.66 16.64
CA GLY A 152 3.95 -2.02 17.43
C GLY A 152 3.49 -0.90 18.37
N ALA A 153 2.21 -0.52 18.35
CA ALA A 153 1.68 0.56 19.18
C ALA A 153 1.37 0.10 20.62
N THR A 154 2.41 0.04 21.46
CA THR A 154 2.33 -0.57 22.82
C THR A 154 1.35 0.09 23.77
N LYS A 155 1.08 1.39 23.61
CA LYS A 155 0.18 2.16 24.50
C LYS A 155 -1.29 2.11 24.06
N THR A 156 -1.57 1.70 22.82
CA THR A 156 -2.93 1.70 22.26
C THR A 156 -3.48 0.29 22.21
N LYS A 157 -4.51 0.01 23.02
CA LYS A 157 -5.18 -1.29 22.99
C LYS A 157 -6.17 -1.36 21.83
N VAL A 158 -5.83 -2.16 20.81
CA VAL A 158 -6.71 -2.45 19.68
C VAL A 158 -7.66 -3.61 20.06
N PRO A 159 -8.99 -3.41 20.01
CA PRO A 159 -9.95 -4.50 20.22
C PRO A 159 -9.74 -5.61 19.19
N GLU A 160 -9.80 -6.88 19.62
CA GLU A 160 -9.60 -8.04 18.75
C GLU A 160 -10.54 -8.02 17.53
N GLU A 161 -11.80 -7.64 17.75
CA GLU A 161 -12.85 -7.51 16.73
C GLU A 161 -12.55 -6.47 15.64
N LEU A 162 -11.59 -5.56 15.86
CA LEU A 162 -11.24 -4.48 14.93
C LEU A 162 -9.84 -4.65 14.33
N ARG A 163 -9.12 -5.73 14.66
CA ARG A 163 -7.73 -5.93 14.22
C ARG A 163 -7.59 -6.08 12.71
N ASP A 164 -8.59 -6.64 12.04
CA ASP A 164 -8.58 -6.82 10.59
C ASP A 164 -9.19 -5.63 9.85
N VAL A 165 -10.15 -4.95 10.47
CA VAL A 165 -10.83 -3.77 9.90
C VAL A 165 -9.95 -2.51 9.92
N LEU A 166 -9.25 -2.25 11.04
CA LEU A 166 -8.50 -1.00 11.20
C LEU A 166 -7.36 -0.81 10.19
N PRO A 167 -6.53 -1.82 9.86
CA PRO A 167 -5.52 -1.68 8.81
C PRO A 167 -6.11 -1.25 7.47
N GLU A 168 -7.25 -1.80 7.08
CA GLU A 168 -7.93 -1.43 5.84
C GLU A 168 -8.47 0.00 5.90
N MET A 169 -9.08 0.40 7.01
CA MET A 169 -9.53 1.79 7.20
C MET A 169 -8.36 2.79 7.17
N MET A 170 -7.21 2.42 7.73
CA MET A 170 -6.00 3.24 7.72
C MET A 170 -5.42 3.36 6.30
N TRP A 171 -5.43 2.26 5.54
CA TRP A 171 -5.07 2.28 4.12
C TRP A 171 -6.04 3.13 3.29
N LEU A 172 -7.34 3.06 3.57
CA LEU A 172 -8.34 3.89 2.91
C LEU A 172 -8.14 5.38 3.23
N ALA A 173 -7.80 5.71 4.48
CA ALA A 173 -7.40 7.07 4.85
C ALA A 173 -6.12 7.51 4.10
N GLN A 174 -5.17 6.61 3.89
CA GLN A 174 -4.00 6.86 3.04
C GLN A 174 -4.41 7.12 1.58
N MET A 175 -5.38 6.38 1.02
CA MET A 175 -5.90 6.67 -0.33
C MET A 175 -6.55 8.06 -0.42
N GLY A 176 -7.25 8.49 0.64
CA GLY A 176 -7.72 9.87 0.77
C GLY A 176 -6.58 10.90 0.80
N LEU A 177 -5.47 10.58 1.48
CA LEU A 177 -4.26 11.41 1.46
C LEU A 177 -3.61 11.45 0.08
N VAL A 178 -3.52 10.31 -0.63
CA VAL A 178 -3.01 10.23 -2.02
C VAL A 178 -3.84 11.14 -2.92
N LEU A 179 -5.16 11.02 -2.85
CA LEU A 179 -6.09 11.85 -3.61
C LEU A 179 -5.84 13.34 -3.32
N TYR A 180 -5.74 13.73 -2.05
CA TYR A 180 -5.46 15.11 -1.68
C TYR A 180 -4.09 15.58 -2.22
N TRP A 181 -3.06 14.75 -2.08
CA TRP A 181 -1.70 15.05 -2.53
C TRP A 181 -1.59 15.23 -4.04
N VAL A 182 -2.33 14.46 -4.84
CA VAL A 182 -2.41 14.68 -6.29
C VAL A 182 -2.89 16.11 -6.61
N TYR A 183 -3.79 16.67 -5.82
CA TYR A 183 -4.33 18.02 -6.05
C TYR A 183 -3.63 19.13 -5.24
N ASP A 184 -2.68 18.80 -4.36
CA ASP A 184 -1.97 19.79 -3.57
C ASP A 184 -0.94 20.57 -4.41
N ARG A 185 -1.19 21.87 -4.59
CA ARG A 185 -0.34 22.79 -5.35
C ARG A 185 0.54 23.67 -4.46
N THR A 186 0.54 23.43 -3.14
CA THR A 186 1.41 24.18 -2.23
C THR A 186 2.88 23.82 -2.43
N GLU A 187 3.77 24.75 -2.07
CA GLU A 187 5.21 24.54 -2.15
C GLU A 187 5.61 23.30 -1.33
N GLY A 188 6.34 22.38 -1.96
CA GLY A 188 6.70 21.10 -1.34
C GLY A 188 5.51 20.22 -0.92
N ARG A 189 4.28 20.53 -1.35
CA ARG A 189 3.03 19.87 -0.93
C ARG A 189 2.85 19.91 0.60
N GLU A 190 3.23 21.04 1.21
CA GLU A 190 3.18 21.24 2.67
C GLU A 190 1.79 20.95 3.28
N ARG A 191 0.69 21.11 2.53
CA ARG A 191 -0.65 20.78 3.05
C ARG A 191 -0.87 19.28 3.12
N SER A 192 -0.36 18.48 2.19
CA SER A 192 -0.37 17.02 2.28
C SER A 192 0.39 16.52 3.51
N TYR A 193 1.58 17.06 3.79
CA TYR A 193 2.33 16.69 4.99
C TYR A 193 1.55 17.05 6.27
N ARG A 194 0.97 18.26 6.33
CA ARG A 194 0.10 18.65 7.47
C ARG A 194 -1.17 17.80 7.58
N LEU A 195 -1.73 17.36 6.45
CA LEU A 195 -2.89 16.46 6.43
C LEU A 195 -2.51 15.08 6.96
N ALA A 196 -1.35 14.54 6.59
CA ALA A 196 -0.84 13.28 7.13
C ALA A 196 -0.69 13.34 8.66
N GLU A 197 -0.08 14.40 9.20
CA GLU A 197 0.08 14.59 10.65
C GLU A 197 -1.26 14.69 11.39
N ARG A 198 -2.16 15.56 10.91
CA ARG A 198 -3.47 15.76 11.55
C ARG A 198 -4.38 14.54 11.38
N GLY A 199 -4.31 13.88 10.24
CA GLY A 199 -5.00 12.63 9.95
C GLY A 199 -4.55 11.52 10.88
N ALA A 200 -3.24 11.36 11.08
CA ALA A 200 -2.68 10.38 12.01
C ALA A 200 -3.17 10.59 13.44
N ARG A 201 -3.21 11.85 13.91
CA ARG A 201 -3.78 12.21 15.21
C ARG A 201 -5.25 11.84 15.33
N LEU A 202 -6.05 12.15 14.31
CA LEU A 202 -7.48 11.84 14.30
C LEU A 202 -7.70 10.32 14.34
N THR A 203 -6.98 9.58 13.51
CA THR A 203 -7.03 8.11 13.45
C THR A 203 -6.63 7.48 14.78
N ALA A 204 -5.52 7.92 15.39
CA ALA A 204 -5.07 7.38 16.68
C ALA A 204 -6.10 7.62 17.79
N ARG A 205 -6.73 8.80 17.82
CA ARG A 205 -7.84 9.10 18.73
C ARG A 205 -9.06 8.22 18.45
N GLY A 206 -9.41 8.02 17.17
CA GLY A 206 -10.50 7.14 16.76
C GLY A 206 -10.28 5.69 17.23
N VAL A 207 -9.09 5.14 17.02
CA VAL A 207 -8.71 3.79 17.49
C VAL A 207 -8.78 3.70 19.02
N SER A 208 -8.26 4.71 19.72
CA SER A 208 -8.33 4.76 21.19
C SER A 208 -9.76 4.82 21.70
N LEU A 209 -10.65 5.54 21.01
CA LEU A 209 -12.07 5.62 21.35
C LEU A 209 -12.83 4.32 21.01
N ALA A 210 -12.43 3.59 19.97
CA ALA A 210 -13.03 2.32 19.58
C ALA A 210 -12.91 1.21 20.66
N ARG A 211 -12.08 1.42 21.70
CA ARG A 211 -12.07 0.59 22.91
C ARG A 211 -13.43 0.56 23.60
N PHE A 212 -14.18 1.67 23.54
CA PHE A 212 -15.53 1.77 24.09
C PHE A 212 -16.51 1.03 23.17
N ARG A 213 -17.21 0.03 23.74
CA ARG A 213 -18.13 -0.84 23.00
C ARG A 213 -19.20 -0.09 22.20
N VAL A 214 -19.66 1.07 22.70
CA VAL A 214 -20.68 1.89 22.06
C VAL A 214 -20.28 2.44 20.69
N LEU A 215 -18.98 2.60 20.42
CA LEU A 215 -18.49 3.15 19.15
C LEU A 215 -18.14 2.07 18.11
N ARG A 216 -18.12 0.79 18.50
CA ARG A 216 -17.73 -0.31 17.60
C ARG A 216 -18.71 -0.53 16.44
N PRO A 217 -20.05 -0.44 16.63
CA PRO A 217 -20.99 -0.58 15.52
C PRO A 217 -20.74 0.45 14.41
N LEU A 218 -20.46 1.70 14.77
CA LEU A 218 -20.16 2.76 13.81
C LEU A 218 -18.90 2.46 12.99
N VAL A 219 -17.85 1.95 13.64
CA VAL A 219 -16.60 1.57 12.92
C VAL A 219 -16.88 0.48 11.89
N ARG A 220 -17.71 -0.51 12.23
CA ARG A 220 -18.10 -1.57 11.30
C ARG A 220 -18.97 -1.05 10.17
N GLU A 221 -19.98 -0.24 10.48
CA GLU A 221 -20.88 0.33 9.46
C GLU A 221 -20.12 1.18 8.42
N VAL A 222 -19.09 1.92 8.85
CA VAL A 222 -18.21 2.65 7.93
C VAL A 222 -17.38 1.68 7.07
N HIS A 223 -16.86 0.59 7.65
CA HIS A 223 -16.10 -0.42 6.90
C HIS A 223 -16.99 -1.20 5.92
N ASP A 224 -18.18 -1.62 6.34
CA ASP A 224 -19.19 -2.29 5.51
C ASP A 224 -19.59 -1.39 4.33
N LEU A 225 -19.80 -0.08 4.57
CA LEU A 225 -20.04 0.89 3.50
C LEU A 225 -18.91 0.90 2.46
N PHE A 226 -17.65 0.86 2.86
CA PHE A 226 -16.58 0.82 1.86
C PHE A 226 -16.46 -0.55 1.19
N THR A 227 -16.77 -1.63 1.89
CA THR A 227 -16.72 -2.99 1.33
C THR A 227 -17.83 -3.25 0.31
N ASP A 228 -19.01 -2.69 0.54
CA ASP A 228 -20.16 -2.82 -0.38
C ASP A 228 -19.96 -2.04 -1.69
N PHE A 229 -19.20 -0.94 -1.64
CA PHE A 229 -19.11 0.01 -2.74
C PHE A 229 -17.71 0.11 -3.39
N LEU A 230 -16.65 -0.42 -2.77
CA LEU A 230 -15.31 -0.45 -3.33
C LEU A 230 -14.78 -1.89 -3.45
N PRO A 231 -14.27 -2.28 -4.63
CA PRO A 231 -13.62 -3.59 -4.77
C PRO A 231 -12.34 -3.68 -3.93
N GLY A 232 -11.96 -4.90 -3.58
CA GLY A 232 -10.67 -5.19 -2.97
C GLY A 232 -10.56 -4.94 -1.46
N MET A 233 -11.61 -4.42 -0.81
CA MET A 233 -11.76 -4.43 0.65
C MET A 233 -12.21 -5.83 1.09
N THR A 234 -11.69 -6.37 2.19
CA THR A 234 -12.19 -7.68 2.66
C THR A 234 -13.53 -7.50 3.34
N ASN A 235 -14.52 -8.34 2.97
CA ASN A 235 -15.61 -8.65 3.89
C ASN A 235 -14.92 -9.14 5.16
N ALA A 236 -15.07 -8.45 6.28
CA ALA A 236 -14.49 -8.88 7.55
C ALA A 236 -15.12 -10.23 7.94
N VAL A 237 -14.62 -11.34 7.39
CA VAL A 237 -15.09 -12.68 7.68
C VAL A 237 -14.67 -12.98 9.11
N PRO A 238 -15.60 -13.36 10.00
CA PRO A 238 -15.23 -13.74 11.35
C PRO A 238 -14.27 -14.94 11.31
N ASP A 239 -13.25 -14.88 12.16
CA ASP A 239 -12.26 -15.93 12.38
C ASP A 239 -12.87 -17.35 12.29
N PRO A 240 -12.50 -18.18 11.30
CA PRO A 240 -13.05 -19.52 11.12
C PRO A 240 -12.75 -20.45 12.31
N ALA A 241 -11.80 -20.09 13.19
CA ALA A 241 -11.58 -20.79 14.46
C ALA A 241 -12.70 -20.55 15.50
N LYS A 242 -13.50 -19.49 15.36
CA LYS A 242 -14.66 -19.22 16.24
C LYS A 242 -15.91 -19.99 15.84
N GLU A 243 -16.11 -20.32 14.56
CA GLU A 243 -17.24 -21.15 14.13
C GLU A 243 -17.15 -22.60 14.64
N LYS A 244 -15.94 -23.16 14.76
CA LYS A 244 -15.75 -24.52 15.28
C LYS A 244 -16.05 -24.65 16.77
N LYS A 245 -15.91 -23.58 17.56
CA LYS A 245 -16.22 -23.60 19.00
C LYS A 245 -17.72 -23.46 19.32
N GLY A 246 -18.51 -22.93 18.39
CA GLY A 246 -19.96 -22.79 18.55
C GLY A 246 -20.76 -24.07 18.28
N LYS A 247 -20.22 -25.00 17.47
CA LYS A 247 -20.90 -26.24 17.09
C LYS A 247 -20.66 -27.42 18.05
N THR A 248 -19.64 -27.37 18.89
CA THR A 248 -19.33 -28.45 19.85
C THR A 248 -20.00 -28.29 21.22
N GLY A 249 -20.67 -27.17 21.50
CA GLY A 249 -21.32 -26.91 22.80
C GLY A 249 -22.84 -27.09 22.85
N LYS A 250 -23.48 -27.63 21.80
CA LYS A 250 -24.95 -27.78 21.72
C LYS A 250 -25.45 -29.23 21.62
N ALA A 251 -24.59 -30.20 21.87
CA ALA A 251 -24.96 -31.62 21.91
C ALA A 251 -24.57 -32.22 23.26
N GLU A 252 -25.17 -31.71 24.34
CA GLU A 252 -25.29 -32.37 25.65
C GLU A 252 -26.12 -31.44 26.55
N GLY A 253 -27.40 -31.78 26.71
CA GLY A 253 -28.40 -31.02 27.46
C GLY A 253 -29.81 -31.51 27.15
#